data_AF-A0A6A3ZDF2-F1
#
_entry.id   AF-A0A6A3ZDF2-F1
#
_cell.length_a   1.000
_cell.length_b   1.000
_cell.length_c   1.000
_cell.angle_alpha   90.00
_cell.angle_beta   90.00
_cell.angle_gamma   90.00
#
_symmetry.space_group_name_H-M   'P 1'
#
loop_
_entity.id
_entity.type
_entity.pdbx_description
1 polymer ?
#
loop_
_entity_poly.entity_id
_entity_poly.type
_entity_poly.pdbx_seq_one_letter_code
_entity_poly.pdbx_strand_id
1 'polypeptide(L)' 'MDESQSTEQQQACEEYHLVRVKIQDVPVAMQVNVSDLRAALRLPSYSLRPPFRAPTNVATRAPAVNMEDTYHLDA' A
#
# COMPACT_ATOMS: atom_id res chain seq x y z
N MET A 1 6.98 26.92 -28.79
CA MET A 1 6.36 26.83 -27.45
C MET A 1 5.32 25.74 -27.56
N ASP A 2 5.64 24.50 -27.18
CA ASP A 2 4.68 23.38 -27.17
C ASP A 2 5.20 22.12 -26.42
N GLU A 3 6.51 22.01 -26.16
CA GLU A 3 7.04 20.81 -25.49
C GLU A 3 6.80 20.80 -23.97
N SER A 4 6.78 21.99 -23.33
CA SER A 4 6.59 22.14 -21.89
C SER A 4 5.17 21.81 -21.42
N GLN A 5 4.15 22.28 -22.16
CA GLN A 5 2.74 22.02 -21.82
C GLN A 5 2.36 20.55 -21.98
N SER A 6 2.96 19.86 -22.94
CA SER A 6 2.76 18.43 -23.18
C SER A 6 3.32 17.56 -22.05
N THR A 7 4.47 17.95 -21.48
CA THR A 7 5.09 17.24 -20.35
C THR A 7 4.34 17.47 -19.03
N GLU A 8 3.85 18.69 -18.79
CA GLU A 8 3.03 19.03 -17.61
C GLU A 8 1.67 18.30 -17.63
N GLN A 9 1.04 18.16 -18.81
CA GLN A 9 -0.20 17.39 -18.95
C GLN A 9 0.00 15.87 -18.85
N GLN A 10 1.15 15.34 -19.29
CA GLN A 10 1.48 13.93 -19.11
C GLN A 10 1.79 13.58 -17.65
N GLN A 11 2.43 14.49 -16.90
CA GLN A 11 2.60 14.36 -15.45
C GLN A 11 1.26 14.46 -14.70
N ALA A 12 0.35 15.33 -15.14
CA ALA A 12 -1.00 15.43 -14.58
C ALA A 12 -1.87 14.19 -14.86
N CYS A 13 -1.66 13.48 -15.97
CA CYS A 13 -2.35 12.22 -16.28
C CYS A 13 -1.86 11.04 -15.43
N GLU A 14 -0.61 11.03 -14.95
CA GLU A 14 -0.15 10.06 -13.92
C GLU A 14 -0.70 10.39 -12.51
N GLU A 15 -1.27 11.58 -12.33
CA GLU A 15 -1.63 12.12 -11.02
C GLU A 15 -2.91 11.51 -10.45
N TYR A 16 -3.86 11.06 -11.28
CA TYR A 16 -5.13 10.49 -10.83
C TYR A 16 -5.15 8.97 -11.00
N HIS A 17 -5.50 8.26 -9.93
CA HIS A 17 -5.64 6.81 -9.92
C HIS A 17 -7.06 6.39 -9.53
N LEU A 18 -7.57 5.35 -10.20
CA LEU A 18 -8.86 4.76 -9.85
C LEU A 18 -8.73 3.96 -8.55
N VAL A 19 -9.40 4.43 -7.51
CA VAL A 19 -9.49 3.75 -6.21
C VAL A 19 -10.92 3.32 -5.93
N ARG A 20 -11.08 2.22 -5.20
CA ARG A 20 -12.39 1.75 -4.73
C ARG A 20 -12.58 2.23 -3.30
N VAL A 21 -13.66 2.98 -3.07
CA VAL A 21 -14.03 3.53 -1.77
C VAL A 21 -15.41 3.00 -1.37
N LYS A 22 -15.63 2.74 -0.08
CA LYS A 22 -16.94 2.27 0.42
C LYS A 22 -17.73 3.46 0.96
N ILE A 23 -18.88 3.77 0.38
CA ILE A 23 -19.79 4.82 0.86
C ILE A 23 -21.13 4.15 1.17
N GLN A 24 -21.58 4.23 2.43
CA GLN A 24 -22.84 3.61 2.88
C GLN A 24 -22.94 2.12 2.50
N ASP A 25 -21.86 1.38 2.75
CA ASP A 25 -21.69 -0.03 2.37
C ASP A 25 -21.60 -0.35 0.87
N VAL A 26 -21.74 0.64 -0.02
CA VAL A 26 -21.64 0.45 -1.47
C VAL A 26 -20.21 0.75 -1.96
N PRO A 27 -19.56 -0.16 -2.71
CA PRO A 27 -18.27 0.12 -3.32
C PRO A 27 -18.43 1.04 -4.54
N VAL A 28 -17.79 2.20 -4.50
CA VAL A 28 -17.78 3.20 -5.58
C VAL A 28 -16.35 3.33 -6.11
N ALA A 29 -16.20 3.33 -7.43
CA ALA A 29 -14.92 3.62 -8.07
C ALA A 29 -14.79 5.14 -8.27
N MET A 30 -13.69 5.72 -7.79
CA MET A 30 -13.43 7.16 -7.86
C MET A 30 -12.00 7.40 -8.35
N GLN A 31 -11.81 8.41 -9.20
CA GLN A 31 -10.47 8.88 -9.54
C GLN A 31 -9.97 9.83 -8.45
N VAL A 32 -8.80 9.52 -7.88
CA VAL A 32 -8.22 10.30 -6.79
C VAL A 32 -6.79 10.68 -7.12
N ASN A 33 -6.44 11.91 -6.80
CA ASN A 33 -5.09 12.45 -6.94
C ASN A 33 -4.13 11.74 -5.96
N VAL A 34 -3.05 11.15 -6.48
CA VAL A 34 -2.07 10.40 -5.69
C VAL A 34 -1.29 11.31 -4.74
N SER A 35 -0.97 12.54 -5.16
CA SER A 35 -0.25 13.52 -4.33
C SER A 35 -1.10 13.93 -3.13
N ASP A 36 -2.38 14.26 -3.36
CA ASP A 36 -3.31 14.60 -2.28
C ASP A 36 -3.56 13.40 -1.36
N LEU A 37 -3.69 12.19 -1.90
CA LEU A 37 -3.87 10.98 -1.12
C LEU A 37 -2.65 10.71 -0.23
N ARG A 38 -1.42 10.87 -0.76
CA ARG A 38 -0.19 10.74 0.05
C ARG A 38 -0.13 11.80 1.15
N ALA A 39 -0.49 13.04 0.85
CA ALA A 39 -0.51 14.13 1.83
C ALA A 39 -1.55 13.88 2.94
N ALA A 40 -2.78 13.50 2.57
CA ALA A 40 -3.87 13.20 3.49
C ALA A 40 -3.55 12.01 4.41
N LEU A 41 -2.95 10.96 3.84
CA LEU A 41 -2.52 9.77 4.59
C LEU A 41 -1.16 9.96 5.30
N ARG A 42 -0.53 11.15 5.16
CA ARG A 42 0.81 11.47 5.68
C ARG A 42 1.85 10.39 5.33
N LEU A 43 1.76 9.85 4.13
CA LEU A 43 2.68 8.82 3.67
C LEU A 43 4.05 9.46 3.42
N PRO A 44 5.14 8.77 3.78
CA PRO A 44 6.48 9.25 3.49
C PRO A 44 6.71 9.38 1.97
N SER A 45 7.68 10.21 1.60
CA SER A 45 8.10 10.39 0.20
C SER A 45 8.75 9.15 -0.41
N TYR A 46 9.26 8.24 0.42
CA TYR A 46 9.81 6.95 0.01
C TYR A 46 8.73 5.88 -0.17
N SER A 47 9.04 4.84 -0.95
CA SER A 47 8.14 3.71 -1.18
C SER A 47 7.94 2.88 0.08
N LEU A 48 6.67 2.65 0.47
CA LEU A 48 6.30 1.73 1.54
C LEU A 48 6.28 0.27 1.11
N ARG A 49 6.43 -0.01 -0.20
CA ARG A 49 6.49 -1.39 -0.68
C ARG A 49 7.81 -1.98 -0.23
N PRO A 50 7.82 -3.05 0.58
CA PRO A 50 9.04 -3.78 0.86
C PRO A 50 9.64 -4.25 -0.48
N PRO A 51 10.97 -4.25 -0.63
CA PRO A 51 11.59 -4.91 -1.77
C PRO A 51 11.11 -6.36 -1.80
N PHE A 52 10.82 -6.85 -3.00
CA PHE A 52 10.44 -8.23 -3.19
C PHE A 52 11.52 -9.14 -2.59
N ARG A 53 11.13 -9.97 -1.61
CA ARG A 53 11.97 -11.08 -1.14
C ARG A 53 11.53 -12.35 -1.84
N ALA A 54 12.40 -12.87 -2.71
CA ALA A 54 12.22 -14.20 -3.27
C ALA A 54 12.13 -15.23 -2.11
N PRO A 55 11.31 -16.28 -2.25
CA PRO A 55 11.28 -17.38 -1.30
C PRO A 55 12.71 -17.91 -1.09
N THR A 56 13.17 -17.91 0.15
CA THR A 56 14.49 -18.44 0.45
C THR A 56 14.37 -19.96 0.53
N ASN A 57 15.21 -20.70 -0.20
CA ASN A 57 15.25 -22.18 -0.17
C ASN A 57 15.94 -22.72 1.10
N VAL A 58 15.90 -21.93 2.18
CA VAL A 58 16.43 -22.32 3.48
C VAL A 58 15.30 -23.00 4.21
N ALA A 59 15.52 -24.26 4.59
CA ALA A 59 14.58 -24.96 5.46
C ALA A 59 14.47 -24.19 6.77
N THR A 60 13.36 -23.45 6.94
CA THR A 60 12.99 -22.90 8.24
C THR A 60 12.82 -24.08 9.17
N ARG A 61 13.77 -24.27 10.09
CA ARG A 61 13.65 -25.32 11.09
C ARG A 61 12.36 -25.08 11.86
N ALA A 62 11.55 -26.13 12.02
CA ALA A 62 10.39 -26.04 12.89
C ALA A 62 10.83 -25.51 14.27
N PRO A 63 10.02 -24.68 14.95
CA PRO A 63 10.30 -24.25 16.31
C PRO A 63 10.70 -25.47 17.15
N ALA A 64 11.80 -25.36 17.89
CA ALA A 64 12.31 -26.49 18.66
C ALA A 64 11.35 -26.96 19.75
N VAL A 65 10.45 -26.05 20.18
CA VAL A 65 9.50 -26.25 21.26
C VAL A 65 8.19 -25.60 20.86
N ASN A 66 7.09 -26.32 21.04
CA ASN A 66 5.76 -25.74 21.03
C ASN A 66 5.60 -24.91 22.31
N MET A 67 5.56 -23.58 22.21
CA MET A 67 5.25 -22.75 23.38
C MET A 67 3.78 -22.94 23.72
N GLU A 68 3.52 -23.54 24.88
CA GLU A 68 2.18 -23.63 25.43
C GLU A 68 1.65 -22.20 25.66
N ASP A 69 0.42 -21.97 25.24
CA ASP A 69 -0.24 -20.68 25.39
C ASP A 69 -0.70 -20.52 26.85
N THR A 70 0.24 -20.16 27.72
CA THR A 70 0.04 -20.08 29.18
C THR A 70 -0.76 -18.86 29.63
N TYR A 71 -1.20 -18.00 28.70
CA TYR A 71 -1.92 -16.76 29.02
C TYR A 71 -3.45 -16.92 29.05
N HIS A 72 -3.98 -18.10 28.71
CA HIS A 72 -5.41 -18.41 28.76
C HIS A 72 -5.78 -19.37 29.90
N LEU A 73 -5.06 -19.31 31.02
CA LEU A 73 -5.56 -19.91 32.26
C LEU A 73 -6.61 -18.96 32.85
N ASP A 74 -7.87 -19.43 32.78
CA ASP A 74 -9.13 -18.81 33.22
C ASP A 74 -9.02 -17.99 34.53
N ALA A 75 -9.84 -16.94 34.60
CA ALA A 75 -10.08 -16.12 35.79
C ALA A 75 -10.74 -16.89 36.94
#